data_AF-A0A5J6P9U8-F1
#
_entry.id   AF-A0A5J6P9U8-F1
#
_cell.length_a   1.000
_cell.length_b   1.000
_cell.length_c   1.000
_cell.angle_alpha   90.00
_cell.angle_beta   90.00
_cell.angle_gamma   90.00
#
_symmetry.space_group_name_H-M   'P 1'
#
loop_
_entity.id
_entity.type
_entity.pdbx_description
1 polymer ?
#
loop_
_entity_poly.entity_id
_entity_poly.type
_entity_poly.pdbx_seq_one_letter_code
_entity_poly.pdbx_strand_id
1 'polypeptide(L)' 'MYCLCSNKSFDEIIANQSQERLPLNEFFQTFTNCTTTGCGSCVELLTAELADNDLLIHNAD' A
#
# COMPACT_ATOMS: atom_id res chain seq x y z
N MET A 1 7.57 9.48 -1.09
CA MET A 1 6.82 9.82 0.15
C MET A 1 7.13 8.78 1.24
N TYR A 2 6.67 8.93 2.49
CA TYR A 2 7.03 8.03 3.60
C TYR A 2 5.82 7.60 4.45
N CYS A 3 5.71 6.31 4.75
CA CYS A 3 4.74 5.78 5.71
C CYS A 3 5.38 5.66 7.09
N LEU A 4 4.92 6.48 8.04
CA LEU A 4 5.40 6.47 9.42
C LEU A 4 5.04 5.17 10.17
N CYS A 5 3.92 4.54 9.82
CA CYS A 5 3.42 3.34 10.50
C CYS A 5 4.25 2.08 10.19
N SER A 6 4.79 1.97 8.96
CA SER A 6 5.67 0.87 8.58
C SER A 6 7.15 1.22 8.56
N ASN A 7 7.50 2.50 8.78
CA ASN A 7 8.86 3.01 8.68
C ASN A 7 9.49 2.70 7.29
N LYS A 8 8.70 2.89 6.22
CA LYS A 8 9.09 2.61 4.83
C LYS A 8 8.80 3.79 3.91
N SER A 9 9.63 3.95 2.88
CA SER A 9 9.30 4.86 1.78
C SER A 9 8.19 4.28 0.91
N PHE A 10 7.49 5.16 0.19
CA PHE A 10 6.49 4.72 -0.79
C PHE A 10 7.15 3.91 -1.90
N ASP A 11 8.33 4.31 -2.38
CA ASP A 11 9.07 3.55 -3.39
C ASP A 11 9.32 2.10 -2.96
N GLU A 12 9.67 1.88 -1.68
CA GLU A 12 9.84 0.52 -1.14
C GLU A 12 8.51 -0.24 -1.09
N ILE A 13 7.43 0.43 -0.68
CA ILE A 13 6.09 -0.15 -0.61
C ILE A 13 5.58 -0.54 -2.02
N ILE A 14 5.77 0.34 -3.01
CA ILE A 14 5.40 0.11 -4.41
C ILE A 14 6.25 -1.00 -5.02
N ALA A 15 7.56 -1.04 -4.73
CA ALA A 15 8.44 -2.12 -5.17
C ALA A 15 7.99 -3.48 -4.62
N ASN A 16 7.61 -3.55 -3.34
CA ASN A 16 7.07 -4.78 -2.74
C ASN A 16 5.76 -5.21 -3.42
N GLN A 17 4.85 -4.27 -3.71
CA GLN A 17 3.61 -4.59 -4.43
C GLN A 17 3.85 -5.05 -5.86
N SER A 18 4.84 -4.50 -6.56
CA SER A 18 5.22 -4.97 -7.90
C SER A 18 5.71 -6.42 -7.90
N GLN A 19 6.25 -6.91 -6.78
CA GLN A 19 6.75 -8.27 -6.63
C GLN A 19 5.66 -9.24 -6.16
N GLU A 20 4.91 -8.87 -5.13
CA GLU A 20 3.94 -9.77 -4.48
C GLU A 20 2.53 -9.70 -5.09
N ARG A 21 2.14 -8.55 -5.67
CA ARG A 21 0.83 -8.34 -6.32
C ARG A 21 -0.36 -8.69 -5.41
N LEU A 22 -0.39 -8.11 -4.21
CA LEU A 22 -1.44 -8.38 -3.22
C LEU A 22 -2.72 -7.57 -3.51
N PRO A 23 -3.91 -8.11 -3.15
CA PRO A 23 -5.14 -7.32 -3.10
C PRO A 23 -5.03 -6.13 -2.14
N LEU A 24 -5.77 -5.05 -2.41
CA LEU A 24 -5.61 -3.76 -1.72
C LEU A 24 -5.66 -3.84 -0.19
N ASN A 25 -6.57 -4.65 0.39
CA ASN A 25 -6.64 -4.78 1.84
C ASN A 25 -5.41 -5.49 2.41
N GLU A 26 -4.95 -6.53 1.73
CA GLU A 26 -3.77 -7.29 2.11
C GLU A 26 -2.50 -6.47 1.91
N PHE A 27 -2.40 -5.70 0.83
CA PHE A 27 -1.32 -4.73 0.58
C PHE A 27 -1.16 -3.76 1.77
N PHE A 28 -2.25 -3.12 2.20
CA PHE A 28 -2.17 -2.16 3.31
C PHE A 28 -1.84 -2.86 4.63
N GLN A 29 -2.37 -4.05 4.86
CA GLN A 29 -2.06 -4.84 6.05
C GLN A 29 -0.58 -5.26 6.08
N THR A 30 -0.04 -5.72 4.96
CA THR A 30 1.30 -6.32 4.87
C THR A 30 2.41 -5.27 4.77
N PHE A 31 2.25 -4.23 3.96
CA PHE A 31 3.35 -3.29 3.68
C PHE A 31 3.30 -1.98 4.43
N THR A 32 2.13 -1.61 4.96
CA THR A 32 1.93 -0.30 5.63
C THR A 32 1.50 -0.40 7.08
N ASN A 33 1.06 -1.59 7.54
CA ASN A 33 0.42 -1.83 8.83
C ASN A 33 -0.80 -0.90 9.08
N CYS A 34 -1.42 -0.34 8.04
CA CYS A 34 -2.40 0.75 8.20
C CYS A 34 -3.86 0.30 8.39
N THR A 35 -4.20 -0.98 8.34
CA THR A 35 -5.60 -1.43 8.30
C THR A 35 -6.32 -1.45 9.65
N THR A 36 -5.60 -1.60 10.78
CA THR A 36 -6.25 -1.71 12.12
C THR A 36 -5.86 -0.59 13.09
N THR A 37 -4.63 -0.07 13.00
CA THR A 37 -4.09 0.94 13.94
C THR A 37 -3.20 1.99 13.25
N GLY A 38 -3.24 2.06 11.92
CA GLY A 38 -2.50 3.06 11.16
C GLY A 38 -3.03 4.47 11.33
N CYS A 39 -2.19 5.46 11.02
CA CYS A 39 -2.63 6.87 10.95
C CYS A 39 -3.49 7.17 9.71
N GLY A 40 -3.55 6.25 8.74
CA GLY A 40 -4.34 6.39 7.51
C GLY A 40 -3.81 7.41 6.50
N SER A 41 -2.78 8.19 6.84
CA SER A 41 -2.32 9.31 6.01
C SER A 41 -1.74 8.91 4.64
N CYS A 42 -1.31 7.65 4.50
CA CYS A 42 -0.75 7.13 3.25
C CYS A 42 -1.79 6.44 2.35
N VAL A 43 -3.01 6.20 2.83
CA VAL A 43 -3.98 5.33 2.12
C VAL A 43 -4.40 5.92 0.77
N GLU A 44 -4.86 7.17 0.75
CA GLU A 44 -5.32 7.83 -0.49
C GLU A 44 -4.16 7.95 -1.50
N LEU A 45 -3.00 8.39 -1.04
CA LEU A 45 -1.82 8.65 -1.87
C LEU A 45 -1.24 7.35 -2.43
N LEU A 46 -1.10 6.29 -1.63
CA LEU A 46 -0.67 4.98 -2.11
C LEU A 46 -1.70 4.37 -3.06
N THR A 47 -3.00 4.52 -2.81
CA THR A 47 -4.02 3.98 -3.72
C THR A 47 -3.92 4.64 -5.09
N ALA A 48 -3.74 5.96 -5.15
CA ALA A 48 -3.52 6.68 -6.40
C ALA A 48 -2.24 6.23 -7.10
N GLU A 49 -1.13 6.12 -6.36
CA GLU A 49 0.15 5.72 -6.92
C GLU A 49 0.15 4.26 -7.43
N LEU A 50 -0.58 3.37 -6.76
CA LEU A 50 -0.83 2.01 -7.25
C LEU A 50 -1.63 1.99 -8.55
N ALA A 51 -2.64 2.85 -8.68
CA ALA A 51 -3.44 2.96 -9.90
C ALA A 51 -2.60 3.49 -11.08
N ASP A 52 -1.79 4.52 -10.85
CA ASP A 52 -0.90 5.12 -11.86
C ASP A 52 0.17 4.15 -12.37
N ASN A 53 0.52 3.13 -11.57
CA ASN A 53 1.53 2.11 -11.91
C ASN A 53 0.92 0.76 -12.36
N ASP A 54 -0.41 0.65 -12.57
CA ASP A 54 -1.09 -0.62 -12.89
C ASP A 54 -0.85 -1.74 -11.84
N LEU A 55 -0.71 -1.35 -10.57
CA LEU A 55 -0.47 -2.22 -9.41
C LEU A 55 -1.67 -2.30 -8.45
N LEU A 56 -2.74 -1.55 -8.74
CA LEU A 56 -3.98 -1.59 -7.97
C LEU A 56 -4.75 -2.89 -8.26
N ILE A 57 -4.79 -3.77 -7.27
CA ILE A 57 -5.53 -5.03 -7.33
C ILE A 57 -6.67 -4.95 -6.32
N HIS A 58 -7.91 -5.00 -6.80
CA HIS A 58 -9.08 -5.01 -5.93
C HIS A 58 -9.22 -6.37 -5.23
N ASN A 59 -9.74 -6.35 -4.01
CA ASN A 59 -10.12 -7.58 -3.33
C ASN A 59 -11.17 -8.32 -4.17
N ALA A 60 -11.08 -9.64 -4.23
CA ALA A 60 -12.18 -10.44 -4.77
C ALA A 60 -13.37 -10.30 -3.80
N ASP A 61 -14.54 -9.92 -4.33
CA ASP A 61 -15.81 -9.86 -3.59
C ASP A 61 -16.20 -11.22 -2.98
#